data_AF-E8N0C7-F1
#
_entry.id   AF-E8N0C7-F1
#
_cell.length_a   1.000
_cell.length_b   1.000
_cell.length_c   1.000
_cell.angle_alpha   90.00
_cell.angle_beta   90.00
_cell.angle_gamma   90.00
#
_symmetry.space_group_name_H-M   'P 1'
#
loop_
_entity.id
_entity.type
_entity.pdbx_description
1 polymer ?
#
loop_
_entity_poly.entity_id
_entity_poly.type
_entity_poly.pdbx_seq_one_letter_code
_entity_poly.pdbx_strand_id
1 'polypeptide(L)'
;MSSQQKQAVLNRALFTQRSFDSSRIAVLSTLIHRFAEAGDYEVFVSRTHRTPLRLEVSVVDEDAPYQHNLDLATLQTPEKRDCCQGGKGLRLHAGGVLGFYTSQGVSTFQVRISRLGGKEKQVLLNHAEQIPAGDFFTVTPLLPGMYRVSDPVNKAEMILKVTMPPVPEQGKVEKGEKARGERRSPVYRPDQPVLITVGKKGFDRREASLFSGQTLVFQVQSAARLRVDLEKEDAGTTPPKKRPVKPPRPKQQA
;
A
#
# COMPACT_ATOMS: atom_id res chain seq x y z
N MET A 1 -17.50 39.98 -5.68
CA MET A 1 -17.89 38.74 -4.98
C MET A 1 -16.63 38.02 -4.56
N SER A 2 -16.32 38.01 -3.26
CA SER A 2 -15.11 37.36 -2.72
C SER A 2 -15.31 35.84 -2.73
N SER A 3 -14.55 35.15 -3.59
CA SER A 3 -14.45 33.70 -3.57
C SER A 3 -13.82 33.28 -2.24
N GLN A 4 -14.62 32.79 -1.29
CA GLN A 4 -14.12 32.03 -0.15
C GLN A 4 -13.42 30.79 -0.70
N GLN A 5 -12.10 30.88 -0.93
CA GLN A 5 -11.26 29.71 -1.13
C GLN A 5 -11.33 28.89 0.16
N LYS A 6 -12.15 27.84 0.17
CA LYS A 6 -12.11 26.83 1.22
C LYS A 6 -10.67 26.32 1.29
N GLN A 7 -9.99 26.57 2.40
CA GLN A 7 -8.68 25.98 2.66
C GLN A 7 -8.83 24.47 2.59
N ALA A 8 -8.06 23.84 1.71
CA ALA A 8 -8.01 22.38 1.64
C ALA A 8 -7.41 21.85 2.96
N VAL A 9 -8.21 21.11 3.71
CA VAL A 9 -7.74 20.43 4.92
C VAL A 9 -7.07 19.12 4.47
N LEU A 10 -5.75 19.10 4.47
CA LEU A 10 -4.96 17.92 4.12
C LEU A 10 -4.73 17.05 5.35
N ASN A 11 -4.95 15.74 5.21
CA ASN A 11 -4.51 14.76 6.22
C ASN A 11 -2.98 14.63 6.15
N ARG A 12 -2.28 15.45 6.94
CA ARG A 12 -0.82 15.52 6.96
C ARG A 12 -0.15 14.18 7.26
N ALA A 13 -0.82 13.30 8.00
CA ALA A 13 -0.28 12.01 8.38
C ALA A 13 0.04 11.10 7.18
N LEU A 14 -0.69 11.24 6.07
CA LEU A 14 -0.39 10.54 4.82
C LEU A 14 1.03 10.84 4.33
N PHE A 15 1.43 12.11 4.45
CA PHE A 15 2.69 12.62 3.91
C PHE A 15 3.85 12.53 4.91
N THR A 16 3.59 12.08 6.13
CA THR A 16 4.62 11.87 7.17
C THR A 16 4.80 10.39 7.50
N GLN A 17 4.14 9.48 6.76
CA GLN A 17 4.27 8.04 6.99
C GLN A 17 5.67 7.57 6.57
N ARG A 18 6.47 7.16 7.54
CA ARG A 18 7.86 6.70 7.34
C ARG A 18 8.03 5.20 7.46
N SER A 19 7.07 4.51 8.07
CA SER A 19 7.15 3.06 8.29
C SER A 19 5.83 2.36 7.97
N PHE A 20 5.91 1.12 7.53
CA PHE A 20 4.77 0.23 7.33
C PHE A 20 5.07 -1.09 8.03
N ASP A 21 4.10 -1.65 8.75
CA ASP A 21 4.24 -2.90 9.50
C ASP A 21 3.01 -3.76 9.24
N SER A 22 3.21 -4.97 8.68
CA SER A 22 2.11 -5.87 8.37
C SER A 22 1.33 -6.34 9.59
N SER A 23 1.89 -6.22 10.80
CA SER A 23 1.18 -6.51 12.05
C SER A 23 0.08 -5.49 12.38
N ARG A 24 0.03 -4.37 11.64
CA ARG A 24 -0.83 -3.23 11.90
C ARG A 24 -1.19 -2.52 10.59
N ILE A 25 -2.42 -2.71 10.12
CA ILE A 25 -2.90 -2.04 8.89
C ILE A 25 -3.03 -0.55 9.19
N ALA A 26 -2.28 0.25 8.45
CA ALA A 26 -2.30 1.70 8.47
C ALA A 26 -2.71 2.24 7.09
N VAL A 27 -2.89 3.56 7.00
CA VAL A 27 -3.14 4.21 5.72
C VAL A 27 -1.99 3.96 4.74
N LEU A 28 -2.29 3.92 3.44
CA LEU A 28 -1.36 3.55 2.37
C LEU A 28 -0.82 2.11 2.46
N SER A 29 -1.42 1.27 3.30
CA SER A 29 -1.19 -0.18 3.30
C SER A 29 -2.50 -0.94 3.15
N THR A 30 -2.43 -2.14 2.60
CA THR A 30 -3.59 -3.04 2.49
C THR A 30 -3.15 -4.47 2.71
N LEU A 31 -3.89 -5.20 3.55
CA LEU A 31 -3.77 -6.64 3.69
C LEU A 31 -4.85 -7.31 2.86
N ILE A 32 -4.51 -8.33 2.07
CA ILE A 32 -5.48 -9.08 1.26
C ILE A 32 -5.40 -10.54 1.70
N HIS A 33 -6.49 -11.03 2.28
CA HIS A 33 -6.60 -12.41 2.73
C HIS A 33 -7.39 -13.25 1.74
N ARG A 34 -6.89 -14.43 1.38
CA ARG A 34 -7.59 -15.39 0.52
C ARG A 34 -8.34 -16.43 1.33
N PHE A 35 -9.63 -16.60 1.05
CA PHE A 35 -10.48 -17.64 1.63
C PHE A 35 -10.49 -18.85 0.70
N ALA A 36 -9.67 -19.86 0.96
CA ALA A 36 -9.50 -20.99 0.05
C ALA A 36 -10.70 -21.97 0.02
N GLU A 37 -11.43 -22.09 1.13
CA GLU A 37 -12.48 -23.08 1.32
C GLU A 37 -13.83 -22.43 1.58
N ALA A 38 -14.91 -23.11 1.21
CA ALA A 38 -16.26 -22.73 1.61
C ALA A 38 -16.49 -22.92 3.13
N GLY A 39 -17.40 -22.14 3.68
CA GLY A 39 -17.81 -22.18 5.09
C GLY A 39 -18.05 -20.81 5.68
N ASP A 40 -18.41 -20.78 6.95
CA ASP A 40 -18.63 -19.53 7.67
C ASP A 40 -17.38 -19.13 8.47
N TYR A 41 -17.10 -17.84 8.46
CA TYR A 41 -15.91 -17.25 9.06
C TYR A 41 -16.30 -16.05 9.90
N GLU A 42 -15.55 -15.87 10.98
CA GLU A 42 -15.66 -14.75 11.90
C GLU A 42 -14.42 -13.88 11.76
N VAL A 43 -14.63 -12.64 11.32
CA VAL A 43 -13.59 -11.63 11.16
C VAL A 43 -13.67 -10.67 12.34
N PHE A 44 -12.59 -10.61 13.11
CA PHE A 44 -12.40 -9.67 14.20
C PHE A 44 -11.49 -8.55 13.74
N VAL A 45 -11.99 -7.32 13.83
CA VAL A 45 -11.20 -6.12 13.58
C VAL A 45 -11.04 -5.37 14.88
N SER A 46 -9.82 -5.22 15.36
CA SER A 46 -9.52 -4.42 16.55
C SER A 46 -8.76 -3.15 16.17
N ARG A 47 -9.01 -2.10 16.95
CA ARG A 47 -8.25 -0.85 16.96
C ARG A 47 -7.75 -0.67 18.39
N THR A 48 -6.55 -0.13 18.56
CA THR A 48 -5.96 0.06 19.90
C THR A 48 -6.96 0.75 20.84
N HIS A 49 -7.19 0.17 22.03
CA HIS A 49 -8.11 0.67 23.07
C HIS A 49 -9.60 0.76 22.68
N ARG A 50 -10.05 -0.05 21.72
CA ARG A 50 -11.48 -0.17 21.36
C ARG A 50 -11.91 -1.62 21.38
N THR A 51 -13.18 -1.85 21.68
CA THR A 51 -13.81 -3.17 21.55
C THR A 51 -13.66 -3.66 20.10
N PRO A 52 -13.19 -4.90 19.87
CA PRO A 52 -13.11 -5.46 18.53
C PRO A 52 -14.50 -5.51 17.87
N LEU A 53 -14.57 -5.09 16.61
CA LEU A 53 -15.72 -5.36 15.77
C LEU A 53 -15.69 -6.81 15.30
N ARG A 54 -16.85 -7.46 15.31
CA ARG A 54 -17.06 -8.78 14.73
C ARG A 54 -17.86 -8.63 13.44
N LEU A 55 -17.42 -9.32 12.39
CA LEU A 55 -18.11 -9.45 11.11
C LEU A 55 -18.20 -10.94 10.76
N GLU A 56 -19.31 -11.36 10.18
CA GLU A 56 -19.48 -12.72 9.68
C GLU A 56 -19.35 -12.72 8.16
N VAL A 57 -18.60 -13.68 7.66
CA VAL A 57 -18.31 -13.88 6.24
C VAL A 57 -18.68 -15.31 5.89
N SER A 58 -19.65 -15.47 4.99
CA SER A 58 -20.06 -16.75 4.43
C SER A 58 -19.37 -16.95 3.08
N VAL A 59 -18.46 -17.91 3.01
CA VAL A 59 -17.76 -18.30 1.79
C VAL A 59 -18.51 -19.46 1.14
N VAL A 60 -18.88 -19.30 -0.12
CA VAL A 60 -19.73 -20.25 -0.87
C VAL A 60 -19.09 -20.58 -2.22
N ASP A 61 -19.39 -21.75 -2.77
CA ASP A 61 -18.80 -22.20 -4.04
C ASP A 61 -19.45 -21.57 -5.27
N GLU A 62 -20.67 -21.03 -5.15
CA GLU A 62 -21.43 -20.46 -6.27
C GLU A 62 -22.15 -19.16 -5.85
N ASP A 63 -22.48 -18.31 -6.83
CA ASP A 63 -23.29 -17.10 -6.66
C ASP A 63 -22.83 -16.12 -5.57
N ALA A 64 -21.52 -15.83 -5.55
CA ALA A 64 -20.93 -14.78 -4.72
C ALA A 64 -19.78 -14.03 -5.42
N PRO A 65 -19.49 -12.77 -5.03
CA PRO A 65 -18.34 -12.03 -5.55
C PRO A 65 -17.01 -12.67 -5.13
N TYR A 66 -16.00 -12.57 -6.00
CA TYR A 66 -14.62 -13.02 -5.67
C TYR A 66 -13.83 -12.03 -4.82
N GLN A 67 -14.30 -10.79 -4.66
CA GLN A 67 -13.58 -9.77 -3.94
C GLN A 67 -14.52 -8.82 -3.21
N HIS A 68 -14.19 -8.53 -1.95
CA HIS A 68 -14.68 -7.35 -1.24
C HIS A 68 -13.52 -6.57 -0.63
N ASN A 69 -13.67 -5.26 -0.53
CA ASN A 69 -12.71 -4.37 0.11
C ASN A 69 -13.38 -3.71 1.32
N LEU A 70 -12.76 -3.85 2.49
CA LEU A 70 -13.24 -3.33 3.76
C LEU A 70 -12.40 -2.12 4.17
N ASP A 71 -13.05 -0.95 4.16
CA ASP A 71 -12.48 0.25 4.76
C ASP A 71 -12.65 0.21 6.28
N LEU A 72 -11.56 -0.04 6.97
CA LEU A 72 -11.52 -0.17 8.42
C LEU A 72 -11.89 1.14 9.14
N ALA A 73 -11.77 2.29 8.47
CA ALA A 73 -12.13 3.58 9.04
C ALA A 73 -13.66 3.78 9.17
N THR A 74 -14.46 3.13 8.31
CA THR A 74 -15.93 3.30 8.29
C THR A 74 -16.66 2.18 9.04
N LEU A 75 -15.93 1.18 9.54
CA LEU A 75 -16.52 0.01 10.19
C LEU A 75 -17.39 0.32 11.41
N GLN A 76 -17.23 1.47 12.08
CA GLN A 76 -18.11 1.85 13.19
C GLN A 76 -19.44 2.48 12.75
N THR A 77 -19.63 2.73 11.46
CA THR A 77 -20.82 3.39 10.90
C THR A 77 -21.48 2.41 9.92
N PRO A 78 -22.42 1.56 10.37
CA PRO A 78 -23.03 0.51 9.54
C PRO A 78 -23.63 1.02 8.23
N GLU A 79 -24.23 2.22 8.26
CA GLU A 79 -24.79 2.89 7.09
C GLU A 79 -23.77 3.35 6.03
N LYS A 80 -22.47 3.35 6.37
CA LYS A 80 -21.37 3.66 5.44
C LYS A 80 -20.64 2.42 4.93
N ARG A 81 -21.10 1.22 5.28
CA ARG A 81 -20.51 -0.03 4.82
C ARG A 81 -21.14 -0.41 3.49
N ASP A 82 -20.37 -0.51 2.42
CA ASP A 82 -20.89 -0.98 1.13
C ASP A 82 -21.14 -2.51 1.11
N CYS A 83 -20.45 -3.25 1.97
CA CYS A 83 -20.37 -4.71 1.90
C CYS A 83 -21.40 -5.47 2.76
N CYS A 84 -22.10 -4.79 3.69
CA CYS A 84 -22.98 -5.43 4.68
C CYS A 84 -24.26 -4.61 4.98
N GLN A 85 -24.78 -3.90 3.98
CA GLN A 85 -26.03 -3.14 4.15
C GLN A 85 -27.21 -4.09 4.42
N GLY A 86 -28.01 -3.80 5.44
CA GLY A 86 -29.25 -4.54 5.72
C GLY A 86 -29.10 -5.82 6.55
N GLY A 87 -28.02 -5.97 7.33
CA GLY A 87 -27.89 -7.07 8.31
C GLY A 87 -27.65 -8.46 7.71
N LYS A 88 -27.49 -8.56 6.39
CA LYS A 88 -27.03 -9.78 5.73
C LYS A 88 -25.50 -9.87 5.89
N GLY A 89 -25.01 -11.02 6.34
CA GLY A 89 -23.58 -11.32 6.42
C GLY A 89 -22.88 -11.15 5.07
N LEU A 90 -21.57 -10.92 5.09
CA LEU A 90 -20.78 -10.75 3.88
C LEU A 90 -20.70 -12.09 3.14
N ARG A 91 -21.09 -12.15 1.87
CA ARG A 91 -20.93 -13.36 1.05
C ARG A 91 -19.70 -13.24 0.16
N LEU A 92 -18.89 -14.29 0.06
CA LEU A 92 -17.69 -14.32 -0.78
C LEU A 92 -17.61 -15.67 -1.50
N HIS A 93 -17.06 -15.70 -2.71
CA HIS A 93 -16.81 -16.96 -3.40
C HIS A 93 -15.61 -17.71 -2.79
N ALA A 94 -15.65 -19.04 -2.78
CA ALA A 94 -14.51 -19.90 -2.44
C ALA A 94 -13.31 -19.61 -3.36
N GLY A 95 -12.13 -19.40 -2.77
CA GLY A 95 -10.95 -18.89 -3.47
C GLY A 95 -10.91 -17.37 -3.66
N GLY A 96 -11.97 -16.65 -3.28
CA GLY A 96 -12.04 -15.19 -3.27
C GLY A 96 -11.21 -14.54 -2.16
N VAL A 97 -11.19 -13.21 -2.16
CA VAL A 97 -10.33 -12.41 -1.27
C VAL A 97 -11.08 -11.29 -0.54
N LEU A 98 -10.64 -10.99 0.68
CA LEU A 98 -10.98 -9.75 1.37
C LEU A 98 -9.77 -8.83 1.48
N GLY A 99 -9.89 -7.63 0.93
CA GLY A 99 -8.93 -6.55 1.12
C GLY A 99 -9.28 -5.71 2.34
N PHE A 100 -8.33 -5.49 3.24
CA PHE A 100 -8.47 -4.67 4.44
C PHE A 100 -7.57 -3.44 4.31
N TYR A 101 -8.16 -2.25 4.28
CA TYR A 101 -7.46 -0.99 4.14
C TYR A 101 -8.09 0.08 5.03
N THR A 102 -7.41 1.21 5.28
CA THR A 102 -8.02 2.34 5.99
C THR A 102 -7.89 3.59 5.13
N SER A 103 -9.02 4.20 4.78
CA SER A 103 -9.05 5.40 3.94
C SER A 103 -8.72 6.68 4.70
N GLN A 104 -8.92 6.67 6.03
CA GLN A 104 -8.86 7.86 6.87
C GLN A 104 -8.16 7.60 8.20
N GLY A 105 -7.72 8.71 8.82
CA GLY A 105 -7.12 8.71 10.15
C GLY A 105 -5.68 8.19 10.19
N VAL A 106 -5.15 8.15 11.41
CA VAL A 106 -3.78 7.70 11.73
C VAL A 106 -3.74 6.43 12.56
N SER A 107 -4.91 5.80 12.71
CA SER A 107 -5.03 4.62 13.54
C SER A 107 -4.56 3.38 12.80
N THR A 108 -4.03 2.46 13.58
CA THR A 108 -3.68 1.14 13.11
C THR A 108 -4.75 0.15 13.52
N PHE A 109 -4.98 -0.83 12.65
CA PHE A 109 -5.96 -1.87 12.84
C PHE A 109 -5.30 -3.25 12.82
N GLN A 110 -5.92 -4.19 13.51
CA GLN A 110 -5.56 -5.60 13.47
C GLN A 110 -6.76 -6.43 13.07
N VAL A 111 -6.52 -7.46 12.27
CA VAL A 111 -7.52 -8.38 11.77
C VAL A 111 -7.14 -9.80 12.17
N ARG A 112 -8.11 -10.49 12.75
CA ARG A 112 -8.02 -11.92 13.08
C ARG A 112 -9.22 -12.63 12.46
N ILE A 113 -9.00 -13.76 11.81
CA ILE A 113 -10.05 -14.53 11.14
C ILE A 113 -10.07 -15.94 11.73
N SER A 114 -11.27 -16.39 12.09
CA SER A 114 -11.52 -17.76 12.56
C SER A 114 -12.58 -18.42 11.71
N ARG A 115 -12.43 -19.73 11.45
CA ARG A 115 -13.51 -20.53 10.86
C ARG A 115 -14.52 -20.93 11.92
N LEU A 116 -15.80 -20.90 11.57
CA LEU A 116 -16.92 -21.35 12.39
C LEU A 116 -17.30 -22.79 12.01
N GLY A 117 -17.88 -23.55 12.95
CA GLY A 117 -18.47 -24.88 12.69
C GLY A 117 -17.57 -26.10 12.89
N GLY A 118 -16.28 -25.94 13.21
CA GLY A 118 -15.42 -27.04 13.67
C GLY A 118 -15.63 -27.39 15.14
N LYS A 119 -15.28 -28.62 15.57
CA LYS A 119 -15.23 -29.00 17.00
C LYS A 119 -14.28 -28.09 17.81
N GLU A 120 -13.29 -27.50 17.15
CA GLU A 120 -12.37 -26.51 17.69
C GLU A 120 -12.38 -25.23 16.85
N LYS A 121 -12.16 -24.09 17.52
CA LYS A 121 -12.05 -22.78 16.86
C LYS A 121 -10.71 -22.68 16.14
N GLN A 122 -10.71 -22.86 14.82
CA GLN A 122 -9.51 -22.72 14.01
C GLN A 122 -9.25 -21.24 13.68
N VAL A 123 -8.11 -20.70 14.09
CA VAL A 123 -7.64 -19.36 13.67
C VAL A 123 -6.88 -19.51 12.36
N LEU A 124 -7.36 -18.85 11.30
CA LEU A 124 -6.76 -18.93 9.96
C LEU A 124 -5.85 -17.74 9.66
N LEU A 125 -6.19 -16.58 10.21
CA LEU A 125 -5.39 -15.38 10.09
C LEU A 125 -5.29 -14.74 11.48
N ASN A 126 -4.06 -14.45 11.89
CA ASN A 126 -3.77 -13.47 12.93
C ASN A 126 -2.60 -12.62 12.44
N HIS A 127 -2.88 -11.58 11.64
CA HIS A 127 -1.79 -10.85 10.99
C HIS A 127 -0.92 -10.07 11.98
N ALA A 128 -1.39 -9.85 13.22
CA ALA A 128 -0.59 -9.25 14.28
C ALA A 128 0.67 -10.07 14.59
N GLU A 129 0.62 -11.38 14.35
CA GLU A 129 1.76 -12.28 14.43
C GLU A 129 2.48 -12.37 13.08
N GLN A 130 1.75 -12.81 12.05
CA GLN A 130 2.29 -13.02 10.70
C GLN A 130 1.19 -13.08 9.63
N ILE A 131 1.54 -12.75 8.41
CA ILE A 131 0.73 -12.97 7.22
C ILE A 131 0.94 -14.42 6.76
N PRO A 132 -0.11 -15.22 6.54
CA PRO A 132 0.01 -16.59 6.08
C PRO A 132 0.38 -16.67 4.59
N ALA A 133 0.79 -17.85 4.15
CA ALA A 133 1.02 -18.12 2.73
C ALA A 133 -0.30 -18.01 1.93
N GLY A 134 -0.22 -17.46 0.73
CA GLY A 134 -1.36 -17.20 -0.17
C GLY A 134 -1.91 -15.78 -0.10
N ASP A 135 -1.56 -15.02 0.93
CA ASP A 135 -2.02 -13.65 1.15
C ASP A 135 -1.10 -12.61 0.50
N PHE A 136 -1.61 -11.38 0.40
CA PHE A 136 -0.84 -10.24 -0.07
C PHE A 136 -0.80 -9.13 0.95
N PHE A 137 0.32 -8.42 0.99
CA PHE A 137 0.44 -7.16 1.72
C PHE A 137 0.97 -6.10 0.79
N THR A 138 0.36 -4.92 0.81
CA THR A 138 0.73 -3.83 -0.09
C THR A 138 1.07 -2.59 0.69
N VAL A 139 2.01 -1.81 0.16
CA VAL A 139 2.38 -0.50 0.70
C VAL A 139 2.57 0.49 -0.44
N THR A 140 2.17 1.74 -0.23
CA THR A 140 2.33 2.82 -1.20
C THR A 140 3.13 3.95 -0.55
N PRO A 141 4.47 3.88 -0.60
CA PRO A 141 5.31 4.92 -0.01
C PRO A 141 5.21 6.22 -0.80
N LEU A 142 5.07 7.34 -0.07
CA LEU A 142 5.00 8.68 -0.66
C LEU A 142 6.31 9.47 -0.53
N LEU A 143 7.12 9.20 0.49
CA LEU A 143 8.37 9.91 0.69
C LEU A 143 9.48 9.28 -0.18
N PRO A 144 10.17 10.06 -1.02
CA PRO A 144 11.34 9.58 -1.72
C PRO A 144 12.50 9.27 -0.76
N GLY A 145 13.29 8.26 -1.08
CA GLY A 145 14.41 7.83 -0.28
C GLY A 145 14.69 6.34 -0.36
N MET A 146 15.56 5.89 0.54
CA MET A 146 15.94 4.51 0.72
C MET A 146 15.18 3.93 1.91
N TYR A 147 14.38 2.91 1.62
CA TYR A 147 13.66 2.13 2.61
C TYR A 147 14.35 0.79 2.82
N ARG A 148 14.41 0.34 4.07
CA ARG A 148 14.72 -1.04 4.42
C ARG A 148 13.42 -1.82 4.53
N VAL A 149 13.35 -2.89 3.77
CA VAL A 149 12.28 -3.89 3.86
C VAL A 149 12.84 -5.09 4.61
N SER A 150 12.15 -5.53 5.65
CA SER A 150 12.58 -6.65 6.47
C SER A 150 11.46 -7.64 6.71
N ASP A 151 11.84 -8.90 6.82
CA ASP A 151 11.02 -9.99 7.31
C ASP A 151 11.75 -10.69 8.45
N PRO A 152 11.54 -10.28 9.72
CA PRO A 152 12.17 -10.91 10.87
C PRO A 152 11.84 -12.39 11.03
N VAL A 153 10.70 -12.89 10.51
CA VAL A 153 10.32 -14.30 10.62
C VAL A 153 11.28 -15.16 9.79
N ASN A 154 11.53 -14.75 8.54
CA ASN A 154 12.43 -15.47 7.63
C ASN A 154 13.87 -14.92 7.65
N LYS A 155 14.19 -13.98 8.56
CA LYS A 155 15.48 -13.28 8.68
C LYS A 155 15.98 -12.72 7.34
N ALA A 156 15.05 -12.13 6.58
CA ALA A 156 15.31 -11.64 5.24
C ALA A 156 15.24 -10.12 5.19
N GLU A 157 16.03 -9.52 4.30
CA GLU A 157 16.07 -8.08 4.09
C GLU A 157 16.24 -7.75 2.62
N MET A 158 15.66 -6.63 2.20
CA MET A 158 15.88 -6.04 0.88
C MET A 158 15.81 -4.51 0.98
N ILE A 159 16.38 -3.85 -0.02
CA ILE A 159 16.37 -2.40 -0.14
C ILE A 159 15.26 -1.99 -1.12
N LEU A 160 14.48 -0.98 -0.75
CA LEU A 160 13.51 -0.36 -1.63
C LEU A 160 13.91 1.09 -1.86
N LYS A 161 14.20 1.45 -3.10
CA LYS A 161 14.46 2.82 -3.51
C LYS A 161 13.17 3.46 -4.04
N VAL A 162 12.75 4.55 -3.42
CA VAL A 162 11.59 5.35 -3.84
C VAL A 162 12.08 6.66 -4.40
N THR A 163 11.74 6.96 -5.65
CA THR A 163 12.18 8.20 -6.33
C THR A 163 10.99 9.07 -6.70
N MET A 164 11.19 10.37 -6.87
CA MET A 164 10.13 11.21 -7.43
C MET A 164 9.84 10.78 -8.88
N PRO A 165 8.56 10.75 -9.29
CA PRO A 165 8.24 10.56 -10.70
C PRO A 165 8.88 11.68 -11.54
N PRO A 166 9.32 11.39 -12.78
CA PRO A 166 9.82 12.41 -13.67
C PRO A 166 8.73 13.47 -13.90
N VAL A 167 9.13 14.75 -13.91
CA VAL A 167 8.22 15.84 -14.27
C VAL A 167 7.77 15.60 -15.71
N PRO A 168 6.46 15.52 -16.02
CA PRO A 168 6.02 15.43 -17.39
C PRO A 168 6.54 16.66 -18.14
N GLU A 169 7.39 16.45 -19.16
CA GLU A 169 7.88 17.54 -20.00
C GLU A 169 6.67 18.20 -20.68
N GLN A 170 6.27 19.37 -20.19
CA GLN A 170 5.23 20.18 -20.82
C GLN A 170 5.69 20.55 -22.24
N GLY A 171 5.04 20.00 -23.26
CA GLY A 171 5.13 20.50 -24.63
C GLY A 171 6.15 19.85 -25.58
N LYS A 172 6.90 18.80 -25.17
CA LYS A 172 7.62 17.98 -26.16
C LYS A 172 6.71 16.86 -26.68
N VAL A 173 5.90 17.21 -27.68
CA VAL A 173 5.41 16.24 -28.65
C VAL A 173 6.65 15.48 -29.16
N GLU A 174 6.61 14.16 -29.15
CA GLU A 174 7.64 13.29 -29.75
C GLU A 174 7.77 13.62 -31.26
N LYS A 175 8.52 14.67 -31.58
CA LYS A 175 8.99 15.00 -32.92
C LYS A 175 10.50 14.92 -32.88
N GLY A 176 11.04 13.86 -33.47
CA GLY A 176 12.47 13.75 -33.72
C GLY A 176 12.98 12.33 -33.55
N GLU A 177 13.31 11.73 -34.68
CA GLU A 177 14.15 10.55 -34.90
C GLU A 177 15.10 10.24 -33.74
N LYS A 178 14.95 9.04 -33.16
CA LYS A 178 15.80 8.56 -32.07
C LYS A 178 17.17 8.16 -32.61
N ALA A 179 18.22 8.75 -32.05
CA ALA A 179 19.57 8.19 -32.13
C ALA A 179 19.57 6.77 -31.54
N ARG A 180 20.11 5.81 -32.30
CA ARG A 180 20.31 4.42 -31.85
C ARG A 180 21.12 4.41 -30.54
N GLY A 181 20.49 4.06 -29.43
CA GLY A 181 21.20 3.70 -28.19
C GLY A 181 20.69 4.33 -26.88
N GLU A 182 19.84 5.35 -26.91
CA GLU A 182 19.33 5.96 -25.67
C GLU A 182 18.24 5.09 -25.02
N ARG A 183 18.53 4.57 -23.82
CA ARG A 183 17.55 3.88 -22.97
C ARG A 183 16.43 4.87 -22.65
N ARG A 184 15.19 4.53 -23.03
CA ARG A 184 14.00 5.31 -22.68
C ARG A 184 13.94 5.50 -21.17
N SER A 185 13.75 6.74 -20.72
CA SER A 185 13.47 7.03 -19.32
C SER A 185 12.23 6.25 -18.86
N PRO A 186 12.24 5.64 -17.67
CA PRO A 186 11.10 4.90 -17.17
C PRO A 186 9.88 5.81 -17.04
N VAL A 187 8.77 5.39 -17.66
CA VAL A 187 7.50 6.13 -17.65
C VAL A 187 6.81 5.88 -16.31
N TYR A 188 6.36 6.96 -15.65
CA TYR A 188 5.56 6.83 -14.43
C TYR A 188 4.20 6.19 -14.73
N ARG A 189 3.93 5.05 -14.08
CA ARG A 189 2.71 4.24 -14.23
C ARG A 189 2.17 3.87 -12.86
N PRO A 190 1.35 4.74 -12.22
CA PRO A 190 0.83 4.47 -10.88
C PRO A 190 -0.05 3.21 -10.82
N ASP A 191 -0.62 2.82 -11.96
CA ASP A 191 -1.40 1.60 -12.19
C ASP A 191 -0.56 0.32 -12.27
N GLN A 192 0.76 0.43 -12.39
CA GLN A 192 1.67 -0.71 -12.45
C GLN A 192 2.40 -0.89 -11.13
N PRO A 193 1.96 -1.84 -10.27
CA PRO A 193 2.65 -2.13 -9.02
C PRO A 193 3.97 -2.84 -9.27
N VAL A 194 4.88 -2.72 -8.30
CA VAL A 194 6.06 -3.60 -8.21
C VAL A 194 5.71 -4.80 -7.36
N LEU A 195 5.78 -6.00 -7.94
CA LEU A 195 5.52 -7.26 -7.24
C LEU A 195 6.81 -7.88 -6.71
N ILE A 196 6.82 -8.24 -5.43
CA ILE A 196 7.88 -8.96 -4.73
C ILE A 196 7.31 -10.24 -4.14
N THR A 197 7.95 -11.37 -4.45
CA THR A 197 7.59 -12.65 -3.83
C THR A 197 8.34 -12.84 -2.53
N VAL A 198 7.65 -13.27 -1.47
CA VAL A 198 8.21 -13.59 -0.15
C VAL A 198 8.07 -15.08 0.09
N GLY A 199 9.17 -15.83 0.00
CA GLY A 199 9.22 -17.27 0.18
C GLY A 199 10.00 -17.68 1.43
N LYS A 200 10.21 -19.00 1.60
CA LYS A 200 10.97 -19.56 2.73
C LYS A 200 12.43 -19.07 2.80
N LYS A 201 13.00 -18.63 1.67
CA LYS A 201 14.35 -18.08 1.56
C LYS A 201 14.39 -16.55 1.68
N GLY A 202 13.26 -15.92 2.02
CA GLY A 202 13.10 -14.47 2.02
C GLY A 202 12.56 -13.92 0.71
N PHE A 203 12.96 -12.69 0.39
CA PHE A 203 12.56 -11.96 -0.81
C PHE A 203 13.17 -12.55 -2.09
N ASP A 204 12.41 -12.54 -3.20
CA ASP A 204 12.90 -12.98 -4.52
C ASP A 204 14.02 -12.11 -5.11
N ARG A 205 14.25 -10.92 -4.54
CA ARG A 205 15.30 -9.98 -4.92
C ARG A 205 15.79 -9.19 -3.71
N ARG A 206 17.02 -8.67 -3.82
CA ARG A 206 17.67 -7.86 -2.77
C ARG A 206 17.40 -6.37 -2.88
N GLU A 207 16.98 -5.90 -4.05
CA GLU A 207 16.69 -4.49 -4.30
C GLU A 207 15.47 -4.36 -5.21
N ALA A 208 14.64 -3.35 -4.95
CA ALA A 208 13.60 -2.88 -5.86
C ALA A 208 13.62 -1.36 -5.94
N SER A 209 13.10 -0.83 -7.05
CA SER A 209 12.92 0.60 -7.24
C SER A 209 11.51 0.88 -7.73
N LEU A 210 10.90 1.96 -7.23
CA LEU A 210 9.62 2.47 -7.71
C LEU A 210 9.57 4.00 -7.57
N PHE A 211 8.56 4.59 -8.19
CA PHE A 211 8.27 6.01 -8.02
C PHE A 211 7.34 6.24 -6.83
N SER A 212 7.51 7.37 -6.13
CA SER A 212 6.60 7.83 -5.09
C SER A 212 5.15 7.77 -5.58
N GLY A 213 4.27 7.15 -4.78
CA GLY A 213 2.87 6.91 -5.14
C GLY A 213 2.60 5.62 -5.92
N GLN A 214 3.62 4.88 -6.36
CA GLN A 214 3.45 3.51 -6.86
C GLN A 214 3.37 2.52 -5.70
N THR A 215 2.56 1.48 -5.88
CA THR A 215 2.37 0.43 -4.88
C THR A 215 3.41 -0.67 -5.02
N LEU A 216 4.01 -1.05 -3.89
CA LEU A 216 4.77 -2.28 -3.73
C LEU A 216 3.82 -3.36 -3.21
N VAL A 217 3.79 -4.50 -3.87
CA VAL A 217 2.95 -5.66 -3.52
C VAL A 217 3.86 -6.80 -3.09
N PHE A 218 3.65 -7.30 -1.88
CA PHE A 218 4.28 -8.52 -1.38
C PHE A 218 3.31 -9.69 -1.56
N GLN A 219 3.70 -10.66 -2.39
CA GLN A 219 3.01 -11.94 -2.50
C GLN A 219 3.65 -12.94 -1.53
N VAL A 220 2.91 -13.30 -0.48
CA VAL A 220 3.42 -14.13 0.59
C VAL A 220 3.24 -15.61 0.22
N GLN A 221 4.32 -16.32 -0.06
CA GLN A 221 4.31 -17.76 -0.36
C GLN A 221 4.73 -18.63 0.84
N SER A 222 5.38 -18.01 1.83
CA SER A 222 5.67 -18.59 3.14
C SER A 222 5.32 -17.56 4.18
N ALA A 223 4.81 -18.00 5.34
CA ALA A 223 4.40 -17.08 6.40
C ALA A 223 5.49 -16.04 6.70
N ALA A 224 5.10 -14.77 6.82
CA ALA A 224 6.01 -13.64 6.88
C ALA A 224 5.47 -12.52 7.77
N ARG A 225 6.38 -11.71 8.32
CA ARG A 225 6.02 -10.45 8.97
C ARG A 225 6.78 -9.34 8.29
N LEU A 226 6.12 -8.44 7.59
CA LEU A 226 6.77 -7.47 6.72
C LEU A 226 6.85 -6.11 7.37
N ARG A 227 8.02 -5.51 7.34
CA ARG A 227 8.24 -4.13 7.78
C ARG A 227 9.00 -3.34 6.72
N VAL A 228 8.55 -2.13 6.43
CA VAL A 228 9.15 -1.22 5.45
C VAL A 228 9.41 0.10 6.14
N ASP A 229 10.68 0.42 6.44
CA ASP A 229 11.08 1.62 7.16
C ASP A 229 11.93 2.54 6.28
N LEU A 230 11.60 3.83 6.24
CA LEU A 230 12.41 4.86 5.60
C LEU A 230 13.67 5.10 6.44
N GLU A 231 14.83 4.69 5.94
CA GLU A 231 16.12 4.88 6.61
C GLU A 231 16.77 6.21 6.22
N LYS A 232 16.70 6.55 4.94
CA LYS A 232 17.28 7.78 4.41
C LYS A 232 16.30 8.44 3.46
N GLU A 233 15.85 9.63 3.82
CA GLU A 233 15.03 10.46 2.95
C GLU A 233 15.91 11.14 1.89
N ASP A 234 15.43 11.17 0.64
CA ASP A 234 16.07 11.98 -0.37
C ASP A 234 15.69 13.44 -0.11
N ALA A 235 16.68 14.31 0.09
CA ALA A 235 16.46 15.74 0.07
C ALA A 235 15.97 16.09 -1.34
N GLY A 236 14.66 16.25 -1.49
CA GLY A 236 13.99 16.40 -2.79
C GLY A 236 14.76 17.34 -3.72
N THR A 237 14.75 17.03 -5.02
CA THR A 237 15.45 17.74 -6.10
C THR A 237 15.71 19.19 -5.75
N THR A 238 16.96 19.49 -5.36
CA THR A 238 17.39 20.87 -5.13
C THR A 238 17.10 21.61 -6.44
N PRO A 239 16.37 22.74 -6.42
CA PRO A 239 16.13 23.49 -7.65
C PRO A 239 17.50 23.76 -8.29
N PRO A 240 17.63 23.60 -9.63
CA PRO A 240 18.92 23.80 -10.29
C PRO A 240 19.45 25.16 -9.88
N LYS A 241 20.67 25.20 -9.31
CA LYS A 241 21.35 26.45 -8.95
C LYS A 241 21.27 27.35 -10.17
N LYS A 242 20.43 28.40 -10.13
CA LYS A 242 20.40 29.42 -11.18
C LYS A 242 21.83 29.93 -11.30
N ARG A 243 22.47 29.66 -12.45
CA ARG A 243 23.80 30.23 -12.74
C ARG A 243 23.68 31.74 -12.53
N PRO A 244 24.55 32.38 -11.74
CA PRO A 244 24.52 33.83 -11.60
C PRO A 244 24.66 34.44 -12.99
N VAL A 245 23.71 35.32 -13.33
CA VAL A 245 23.72 36.06 -14.59
C VAL A 245 25.01 36.87 -14.60
N LYS A 246 25.91 36.53 -15.54
CA LYS A 246 27.18 37.23 -15.70
C LYS A 246 26.85 38.69 -16.09
N PRO A 247 27.33 39.70 -15.35
CA PRO A 247 27.03 41.09 -15.68
C PRO A 247 27.52 41.40 -17.10
N PRO A 248 26.76 42.17 -17.89
CA PRO A 248 27.15 42.52 -19.25
C PRO A 248 28.45 43.31 -19.23
N ARG A 249 29.40 42.88 -20.07
CA ARG A 249 30.70 43.52 -20.24
C ARG A 249 30.47 44.93 -20.80
N PRO A 250 31.02 46.00 -20.21
CA PRO A 250 30.86 47.34 -20.75
C PRO A 250 31.47 47.40 -22.16
N LYS A 251 30.68 47.87 -23.13
CA LYS A 251 31.16 48.17 -24.48
C LYS A 251 32.15 49.32 -24.37
N GLN A 252 33.40 49.08 -24.74
CA GLN A 252 34.35 50.15 -25.01
C GLN A 252 33.81 50.95 -26.21
N GLN A 253 33.56 52.24 -26.00
CA GLN A 253 33.30 53.19 -27.08
C GLN A 253 34.64 53.49 -27.75
N ALA A 254 34.66 53.38 -29.07
CA ALA A 254 35.70 53.91 -29.95
C ALA A 254 35.22 55.26 -30.50
#